data_AF-A0A380FBT7-F1
#
_entry.id   AF-A0A380FBT7-F1
#
_cell.length_a   1.000
_cell.length_b   1.000
_cell.length_c   1.000
_cell.angle_alpha   90.00
_cell.angle_beta   90.00
_cell.angle_gamma   90.00
#
_symmetry.space_group_name_H-M   'P 1'
#
loop_
_entity.id
_entity.type
_entity.pdbx_description
1 polymer ?
#
loop_
_entity_poly.entity_id
_entity_poly.type
_entity_poly.pdbx_seq_one_letter_code
_entity_poly.pdbx_strand_id
1 'polypeptide(L)' 'MSYGLSHGIFGAGTDLDETFGLIETIEKSAEVYTHVQSQGGIKQDITDEDLLKLAKGFNVVPKSGYLEVGV' A
#
# COMPACT_ATOMS: atom_id res chain seq x y z
N MET A 1 -0.56 -6.56 28.73
CA MET A 1 0.32 -5.54 28.14
C MET A 1 0.88 -6.11 26.85
N SER A 2 0.25 -5.77 25.72
CA SER A 2 0.75 -6.17 24.39
C SER A 2 1.68 -5.07 23.90
N TYR A 3 2.99 -5.30 23.98
CA TYR A 3 3.97 -4.44 23.31
C TYR A 3 4.01 -4.86 21.84
N GLY A 4 3.15 -4.25 21.02
CA GLY A 4 3.28 -4.32 19.56
C GLY A 4 4.51 -3.52 19.14
N LEU A 5 5.33 -4.10 18.25
CA LEU A 5 6.51 -3.46 17.66
C LEU A 5 6.09 -2.26 16.78
N SER A 6 5.89 -1.08 17.38
CA SER A 6 5.82 0.18 16.64
C SER A 6 7.23 0.75 16.48
N HIS A 7 8.10 0.10 15.69
CA HIS A 7 9.48 0.56 15.49
C HIS A 7 9.76 1.08 14.07
N GLY A 8 9.00 0.65 13.06
CA GLY A 8 9.16 1.12 11.69
C GLY A 8 8.93 0.02 10.66
N ILE A 9 9.35 0.27 9.43
CA ILE A 9 9.26 -0.65 8.29
C ILE A 9 10.66 -0.99 7.77
N PHE A 10 10.81 -2.17 7.15
CA PHE A 10 12.02 -2.57 6.45
C PHE A 10 11.74 -2.57 4.94
N GLY A 11 12.58 -1.87 4.17
CA GLY A 11 12.58 -1.90 2.70
C GLY A 11 13.82 -2.64 2.17
N ALA A 12 13.67 -3.27 1.02
CA ALA A 12 14.78 -3.86 0.27
C ALA A 12 14.58 -3.58 -1.22
N GLY A 13 15.65 -3.21 -1.90
CA GLY A 13 15.70 -2.93 -3.33
C GLY A 13 17.05 -3.34 -3.92
N THR A 14 17.15 -3.29 -5.25
CA THR A 14 18.38 -3.63 -5.98
C THR A 14 19.46 -2.56 -5.83
N ASP A 15 19.07 -1.32 -5.51
CA ASP A 15 19.94 -0.23 -5.12
C ASP A 15 19.34 0.63 -3.98
N LEU A 16 20.09 1.63 -3.54
CA LEU A 16 19.67 2.53 -2.47
C LEU A 16 18.45 3.38 -2.87
N ASP A 17 18.39 3.86 -4.11
CA ASP A 17 17.31 4.75 -4.56
C ASP A 17 15.99 4.00 -4.65
N GLU A 18 16.01 2.76 -5.14
CA GLU A 18 14.84 1.87 -5.13
C GLU A 18 14.40 1.54 -3.70
N THR A 19 15.36 1.27 -2.81
CA THR A 19 15.06 0.96 -1.41
C THR A 19 14.40 2.14 -0.69
N PHE A 20 14.96 3.35 -0.85
CA PHE A 20 14.40 4.57 -0.26
C PHE A 20 13.07 4.96 -0.90
N GLY A 21 12.96 4.86 -2.24
CA GLY A 21 11.73 5.15 -2.95
C GLY A 21 10.58 4.22 -2.55
N LEU A 22 10.87 2.94 -2.29
CA LEU A 22 9.88 2.00 -1.77
C LEU A 22 9.40 2.38 -0.36
N ILE A 23 10.35 2.70 0.54
CA ILE A 23 10.04 3.13 1.91
C ILE A 23 9.20 4.41 1.90
N GLU A 24 9.59 5.40 1.10
CA GLU A 24 8.89 6.68 0.97
C GLU A 24 7.46 6.49 0.44
N THR A 25 7.28 5.63 -0.56
CA THR A 25 5.97 5.33 -1.12
C THR A 25 5.03 4.72 -0.06
N ILE A 26 5.54 3.80 0.75
CA ILE A 26 4.76 3.17 1.83
C ILE A 26 4.41 4.20 2.91
N GLU A 27 5.38 5.00 3.34
CA GLU A 27 5.18 6.03 4.36
C GLU A 27 4.12 7.04 3.92
N LYS A 28 4.18 7.49 2.66
CA LYS A 28 3.21 8.45 2.11
C LYS A 28 1.80 7.89 2.05
N SER A 29 1.67 6.61 1.69
CA SER A 29 0.37 5.92 1.69
C SER A 29 -0.21 5.80 3.11
N ALA A 30 0.62 5.47 4.10
CA ALA A 30 0.21 5.37 5.50
C ALA A 30 -0.21 6.73 6.09
N GLU A 31 0.48 7.81 5.72
CA GLU A 31 0.12 9.18 6.09
C GLU A 31 -1.28 9.54 5.58
N VAL A 32 -1.53 9.32 4.28
CA VAL A 32 -2.84 9.57 3.66
C VAL A 32 -3.94 8.76 4.34
N TYR A 33 -3.72 7.47 4.57
CA TYR A 33 -4.69 6.60 5.26
C TYR A 33 -5.00 7.12 6.67
N THR A 34 -3.97 7.48 7.43
CA THR A 34 -4.13 8.02 8.79
C THR A 34 -4.93 9.32 8.79
N HIS A 35 -4.70 10.21 7.82
CA HIS A 35 -5.45 11.45 7.65
C HIS A 35 -6.91 11.20 7.27
N VAL A 36 -7.18 10.27 6.36
CA VAL A 36 -8.57 9.92 5.99
C VAL A 36 -9.31 9.32 7.18
N GLN A 37 -8.66 8.42 7.92
CA GLN A 37 -9.24 7.83 9.12
C GLN A 37 -9.54 8.88 10.20
N SER A 38 -8.65 9.86 10.41
CA SER A 38 -8.88 10.93 11.39
C SER A 38 -9.99 11.90 10.99
N GLN A 39 -10.27 12.04 9.68
CA GLN A 39 -11.34 12.90 9.14
C GLN A 39 -12.72 12.21 9.09
N GLY A 40 -12.87 11.05 9.72
CA GLY A 40 -14.15 10.33 9.80
C GLY A 40 -14.23 9.10 8.90
N GLY A 41 -13.09 8.55 8.49
CA GLY A 41 -13.00 7.26 7.80
C GLY A 41 -13.05 7.34 6.28
N ILE A 42 -12.72 6.22 5.64
CA ILE A 42 -12.76 6.08 4.18
C ILE A 42 -14.21 6.07 3.70
N LYS A 43 -14.56 7.02 2.83
CA LYS A 43 -15.89 7.11 2.18
C LYS A 43 -15.91 6.56 0.77
N GLN A 44 -14.77 6.58 0.10
CA GLN A 44 -14.55 6.09 -1.26
C GLN A 44 -13.13 5.56 -1.31
N ASP A 45 -12.94 4.41 -1.96
CA ASP A 45 -11.65 3.76 -2.12
C ASP A 45 -11.48 3.28 -3.56
N ILE A 46 -10.24 2.99 -3.96
CA ILE A 46 -9.95 2.38 -5.26
C ILE A 46 -10.44 0.93 -5.21
N THR A 47 -11.30 0.56 -6.16
CA THR A 47 -11.85 -0.80 -6.20
C THR A 47 -10.81 -1.81 -6.65
N ASP A 48 -10.98 -3.09 -6.28
CA ASP A 48 -10.10 -4.17 -6.73
C ASP A 48 -10.06 -4.32 -8.27
N GLU A 49 -11.17 -4.02 -8.94
CA GLU A 49 -11.22 -3.97 -10.41
C GLU A 49 -10.34 -2.86 -10.97
N ASP A 50 -10.34 -1.68 -10.35
CA ASP A 50 -9.52 -0.55 -10.76
C ASP A 50 -8.04 -0.81 -10.46
N LEU A 51 -7.73 -1.42 -9.31
CA LEU A 51 -6.38 -1.89 -8.99
C LEU A 51 -5.89 -2.94 -10.00
N LEU A 52 -6.75 -3.84 -10.47
CA LEU A 52 -6.40 -4.80 -11.52
C LEU A 52 -6.15 -4.11 -12.87
N LYS A 53 -6.94 -3.08 -13.23
CA LYS A 53 -6.70 -2.28 -14.45
C LYS A 53 -5.35 -1.55 -14.36
N LEU A 54 -5.02 -0.99 -13.20
CA LEU A 54 -3.72 -0.37 -12.96
C LEU A 54 -2.59 -1.39 -13.11
N ALA A 55 -2.72 -2.56 -12.49
CA ALA A 55 -1.72 -3.62 -12.59
C ALA A 55 -1.46 -4.05 -14.05
N LYS A 56 -2.52 -4.18 -14.85
CA LYS A 56 -2.42 -4.41 -16.30
C LYS A 56 -1.70 -3.26 -17.01
N GLY A 57 -2.01 -2.00 -16.67
CA GLY A 57 -1.38 -0.82 -17.26
C GLY A 57 0.12 -0.69 -16.95
N PHE A 58 0.53 -1.06 -15.73
CA PHE A 58 1.94 -1.09 -15.31
C PHE A 58 2.66 -2.40 -15.67
N ASN A 59 1.96 -3.36 -16.31
CA ASN A 59 2.48 -4.68 -16.65
C ASN A 59 3.06 -5.45 -15.44
N VAL A 60 2.37 -5.36 -14.30
CA VAL A 60 2.72 -6.04 -13.05
C VAL A 60 1.66 -7.06 -12.66
N VAL A 61 2.07 -8.13 -11.98
CA VAL A 61 1.14 -9.15 -11.46
C VAL A 61 0.87 -8.86 -9.99
N PRO A 62 -0.38 -8.56 -9.59
CA PRO A 62 -0.73 -8.38 -8.20
C PRO A 62 -0.46 -9.65 -7.39
N LYS A 63 -0.10 -9.48 -6.12
CA LYS A 63 0.10 -10.62 -5.21
C LYS A 63 -1.24 -11.32 -4.95
N SER A 64 -1.24 -12.66 -5.04
CA SER A 64 -2.45 -13.45 -4.79
C SER A 64 -3.01 -13.19 -3.39
N GLY A 65 -4.34 -13.04 -3.30
CA GLY A 65 -5.05 -12.75 -2.04
C GLY A 65 -5.09 -11.27 -1.64
N TYR A 66 -4.57 -10.35 -2.46
CA TYR A 66 -4.64 -8.91 -2.21
C TYR A 66 -5.77 -8.22 -2.96
N LEU A 67 -6.30 -8.84 -4.02
CA LEU A 67 -7.44 -8.34 -4.78
C LEU A 67 -8.50 -9.44 -4.85
N GLU A 68 -9.75 -9.11 -4.56
CA GLU A 68 -10.92 -9.99 -4.69
C GLU A 68 -11.68 -9.65 -5.98
N VAL A 69 -11.06 -9.94 -7.12
CA VAL A 69 -11.67 -9.69 -8.44
C VAL A 69 -12.43 -10.94 -8.90
N GLY A 70 -13.75 -10.94 -8.74
CA GLY A 70 -14.64 -11.98 -9.27
C GLY A 70 -14.57 -13.33 -8.56
N VAL A 71 -15.30 -13.45 -7.45
CA VAL A 71 -15.94 -14.70 -7.01
C VAL A 71 -17.27 -14.86 -7.75
#